data_AF-A0A2W4S0H4-F1
#
_entry.id   AF-A0A2W4S0H4-F1
#
_cell.length_a   1.000
_cell.length_b   1.000
_cell.length_c   1.000
_cell.angle_alpha   90.00
_cell.angle_beta   90.00
_cell.angle_gamma   90.00
#
_symmetry.space_group_name_H-M   'P 1'
#
loop_
_entity.id
_entity.type
_entity.pdbx_description
1 polymer ?
#
loop_
_entity_poly.entity_id
_entity_poly.type
_entity_poly.pdbx_seq_one_letter_code
_entity_poly.pdbx_strand_id
1 'polypeptide(L)'
;MSTGVGMTGVISPAGAPAREHGAATDAQLRRACAELEGVFLNELFKLMRETVPEGGVVSGGTAEEIFTSLLDQHLAVSVAERLDRGIGAALYRSFRAAVQPPAGEAGEP
;
A
#
# COMPACT_ATOMS: atom_id res chain seq x y z
N MET A 1 41.30 40.34 -34.91
CA MET A 1 40.73 39.54 -36.01
C MET A 1 40.54 38.12 -35.49
N SER A 2 39.31 37.59 -35.60
CA SER A 2 38.92 36.16 -35.65
C SER A 2 39.18 35.28 -34.40
N THR A 3 38.25 35.08 -33.46
CA THR A 3 37.13 34.09 -33.42
C THR A 3 37.51 32.62 -33.62
N GLY A 4 37.06 31.76 -32.70
CA GLY A 4 37.03 30.30 -32.83
C GLY A 4 36.87 29.58 -31.46
N VAL A 5 35.73 29.78 -30.79
CA VAL A 5 34.72 28.72 -30.53
C VAL A 5 35.25 27.54 -29.72
N GLY A 6 34.90 27.53 -28.44
CA GLY A 6 34.90 26.33 -27.60
C GLY A 6 33.77 25.40 -28.02
N MET A 7 34.07 24.11 -28.09
CA MET A 7 33.06 23.06 -28.28
C MET A 7 33.42 21.86 -27.41
N THR A 8 33.39 22.06 -26.09
CA THR A 8 33.22 20.96 -25.14
C THR A 8 31.76 20.53 -25.23
N GLY A 9 31.48 19.64 -26.17
CA GLY A 9 30.22 18.93 -26.24
C GLY A 9 30.11 18.01 -25.03
N VAL A 10 29.52 18.52 -23.94
CA VAL A 10 28.97 17.67 -22.90
C VAL A 10 27.75 17.00 -23.52
N ILE A 11 27.91 15.73 -23.88
CA ILE A 11 26.79 14.85 -24.20
C ILE A 11 25.94 14.69 -22.93
N SER A 12 24.94 15.56 -22.76
CA SER A 12 23.85 15.30 -21.84
C SER A 12 23.27 13.93 -22.20
N PRO A 13 23.17 12.98 -21.25
CA PRO A 13 22.49 11.73 -21.54
C PRO A 13 21.05 12.07 -21.89
N ALA A 14 20.68 11.64 -23.09
CA ALA A 14 19.33 11.66 -23.61
C ALA A 14 18.35 11.22 -22.51
N GLY A 15 17.28 12.00 -22.37
CA GLY A 15 16.27 11.83 -21.33
C GLY A 15 15.93 10.36 -21.13
N ALA A 16 16.19 9.88 -19.92
CA ALA A 16 15.50 8.71 -19.42
C ALA A 16 13.99 8.99 -19.56
N PRO A 17 13.19 8.04 -20.06
CA PRO A 17 11.75 8.25 -20.17
C PRO A 17 11.25 8.60 -18.78
N ALA A 18 10.71 9.82 -18.63
CA ALA A 18 9.98 10.21 -17.45
C ALA A 18 8.93 9.12 -17.23
N ARG A 19 9.03 8.39 -16.11
CA ARG A 19 8.16 7.24 -15.82
C ARG A 19 6.71 7.71 -15.81
N GLU A 20 6.00 7.49 -16.90
CA GLU A 20 4.61 7.87 -17.12
C GLU A 20 3.62 6.96 -16.38
N HIS A 21 4.02 6.43 -15.21
CA HIS A 21 3.26 5.44 -14.44
C HIS A 21 2.73 5.97 -13.10
N GLY A 22 2.92 7.27 -12.80
CA GLY A 22 2.70 7.84 -11.47
C GLY A 22 1.33 7.55 -10.86
N ALA A 23 0.23 7.78 -11.59
CA ALA A 23 -1.11 7.60 -11.05
C ALA A 23 -1.56 6.13 -11.00
N ALA A 24 -1.27 5.33 -12.04
CA ALA A 24 -1.66 3.93 -12.09
C ALA A 24 -0.87 3.09 -11.07
N THR A 25 0.43 3.35 -10.92
CA THR A 25 1.27 2.69 -9.91
C THR A 25 0.90 3.13 -8.48
N ASP A 26 0.55 4.40 -8.27
CA ASP A 26 0.10 4.88 -6.95
C ASP A 26 -1.22 4.22 -6.52
N ALA A 27 -2.18 4.10 -7.43
CA ALA A 27 -3.44 3.39 -7.19
C ALA A 27 -3.22 1.90 -6.89
N GLN A 28 -2.32 1.24 -7.62
CA GLN A 28 -1.94 -0.16 -7.37
C GLN A 28 -1.27 -0.32 -6.01
N LEU A 29 -0.37 0.59 -5.63
CA LEU A 29 0.28 0.58 -4.32
C LEU A 29 -0.73 0.74 -3.19
N ARG A 30 -1.67 1.68 -3.34
CA ARG A 30 -2.75 1.89 -2.36
C ARG A 30 -3.62 0.65 -2.22
N ARG A 31 -4.00 0.02 -3.34
CA ARG A 31 -4.79 -1.20 -3.35
C ARG A 31 -4.06 -2.37 -2.68
N ALA A 32 -2.80 -2.61 -3.03
CA ALA A 32 -2.01 -3.68 -2.42
C ALA A 32 -1.85 -3.50 -0.90
N CYS A 33 -1.68 -2.26 -0.44
CA CYS A 33 -1.62 -1.95 0.99
C CYS A 33 -2.96 -2.18 1.70
N ALA A 34 -4.09 -1.88 1.05
CA ALA A 34 -5.43 -2.17 1.58
C ALA A 34 -5.72 -3.69 1.62
N GLU A 35 -5.30 -4.44 0.59
CA GLU A 35 -5.43 -5.90 0.58
C GLU A 35 -4.64 -6.56 1.72
N LEU A 36 -3.43 -6.07 2.00
CA LEU A 36 -2.63 -6.52 3.14
C LEU A 36 -3.30 -6.19 4.49
N GLU A 37 -3.87 -4.99 4.63
CA GLU A 37 -4.65 -4.62 5.81
C GLU A 37 -5.88 -5.53 5.97
N GLY A 38 -6.52 -5.95 4.88
CA GLY A 38 -7.59 -6.93 4.91
C GLY A 38 -7.15 -8.28 5.50
N VAL A 39 -5.98 -8.80 5.11
CA VAL A 39 -5.44 -10.04 5.70
C VAL A 39 -5.18 -9.86 7.20
N PHE A 40 -4.58 -8.74 7.59
CA PHE A 40 -4.32 -8.43 9.00
C PHE A 40 -5.60 -8.36 9.81
N LEU A 41 -6.63 -7.66 9.30
CA LEU A 41 -7.93 -7.54 9.97
C LEU A 41 -8.64 -8.89 10.09
N ASN A 42 -8.48 -9.77 9.11
CA ASN A 42 -9.08 -11.11 9.18
C ASN A 42 -8.50 -11.91 10.34
N GLU A 43 -7.17 -11.93 10.50
CA GLU A 43 -6.52 -12.56 11.66
C GLU A 43 -6.89 -11.87 12.97
N LEU A 44 -6.98 -10.53 12.97
CA LEU A 44 -7.43 -9.80 14.16
C LEU A 44 -8.85 -10.23 14.58
N PHE A 45 -9.78 -10.33 13.64
CA PHE A 45 -11.14 -10.77 13.93
C PHE A 45 -11.19 -12.22 14.41
N LYS A 46 -10.35 -13.10 13.86
CA LYS A 46 -10.23 -14.47 14.33
C LYS A 46 -9.76 -14.52 15.79
N LEU A 47 -8.67 -13.83 16.11
CA LEU A 47 -8.13 -13.75 17.47
C LEU A 47 -9.12 -13.15 18.46
N MET A 48 -9.84 -12.08 18.07
CA MET A 48 -10.89 -11.49 18.90
C MET A 48 -11.97 -12.52 19.28
N ARG A 49 -12.35 -13.41 18.35
CA ARG A 49 -13.32 -14.47 18.60
C ARG A 49 -12.80 -15.55 19.52
N GLU A 50 -11.54 -15.95 19.36
CA GLU A 50 -10.88 -16.91 20.25
C GLU A 50 -10.87 -16.44 21.71
N THR A 51 -10.98 -15.12 21.97
CA THR A 51 -11.11 -14.57 23.33
C THR A 51 -12.53 -14.62 23.91
N VAL A 52 -13.56 -14.94 23.11
CA VAL A 52 -14.95 -15.05 23.57
C VAL A 52 -15.19 -16.48 24.07
N PRO A 53 -15.54 -16.69 25.35
CA PRO A 53 -15.81 -18.04 25.88
C PRO A 53 -16.97 -18.72 25.12
N GLU A 54 -16.80 -20.00 24.79
CA GLU A 54 -17.89 -20.81 24.24
C GLU A 54 -18.98 -21.00 25.32
N GLY A 55 -20.07 -20.23 25.21
CA GLY A 55 -21.06 -20.07 26.29
C GLY A 55 -22.50 -20.46 25.94
N GLY A 56 -22.73 -21.15 24.82
CA GLY A 56 -24.07 -21.53 24.37
C GLY A 56 -24.36 -23.02 24.50
N VAL A 57 -25.55 -23.37 25.01
CA VAL A 57 -26.09 -24.75 25.08
C VAL A 57 -26.36 -25.34 23.67
N VAL A 58 -26.24 -24.52 22.62
CA VAL A 58 -26.32 -24.90 21.21
C VAL A 58 -25.17 -24.21 20.49
N SER A 59 -24.15 -24.96 20.04
CA SER A 59 -23.20 -24.46 19.04
C SER A 59 -23.71 -24.86 17.65
N GLY A 60 -23.60 -23.98 16.66
CA GLY A 60 -24.00 -24.23 15.27
C GLY A 60 -23.02 -25.13 14.49
N GLY A 61 -22.00 -25.67 15.18
CA GLY A 61 -21.05 -26.65 14.66
C GLY A 61 -20.21 -26.16 13.49
N THR A 62 -19.66 -27.10 12.73
CA THR A 62 -18.73 -26.81 11.60
C THR A 62 -19.33 -25.90 10.52
N ALA A 63 -20.65 -25.96 10.30
CA ALA A 63 -21.30 -25.07 9.34
C ALA A 63 -21.23 -23.61 9.79
N GLU A 64 -21.50 -23.34 11.07
CA GLU A 64 -21.37 -22.00 11.65
C GLU A 64 -19.92 -21.50 11.58
N GLU A 65 -18.94 -22.36 11.89
CA GLU A 65 -17.51 -22.00 11.81
C GLU A 65 -17.10 -21.58 10.39
N ILE A 66 -17.54 -22.32 9.37
CA ILE A 66 -17.27 -22.00 7.96
C ILE A 66 -17.92 -20.67 7.58
N PHE A 67 -19.22 -20.49 7.86
CA PHE A 67 -19.92 -19.25 7.52
C PHE A 67 -19.35 -18.04 8.26
N THR A 68 -18.97 -18.21 9.52
CA THR A 68 -18.32 -17.17 10.32
C THR A 68 -16.98 -16.79 9.72
N SER A 69 -16.15 -17.77 9.36
CA SER A 69 -14.86 -17.52 8.71
C SER A 69 -14.99 -16.79 7.38
N LEU A 70 -16.04 -17.10 6.59
CA LEU A 70 -16.34 -16.40 5.34
C LEU A 70 -16.83 -14.97 5.59
N LEU A 71 -17.68 -14.78 6.61
CA LEU A 71 -18.14 -13.46 7.03
C LEU A 71 -16.95 -12.58 7.45
N ASP A 72 -16.00 -13.12 8.21
CA ASP A 72 -14.82 -12.39 8.67
C ASP A 72 -13.93 -11.93 7.53
N GLN A 73 -13.73 -12.80 6.54
CA GLN A 73 -12.96 -12.45 5.35
C GLN A 73 -13.62 -11.28 4.62
N HIS A 74 -14.94 -11.33 4.44
CA HIS A 74 -15.67 -10.26 3.78
C HIS A 74 -15.65 -8.94 4.58
N LEU A 75 -15.86 -9.02 5.90
CA LEU A 75 -15.77 -7.88 6.79
C LEU A 75 -14.37 -7.27 6.75
N ALA A 76 -13.32 -8.08 6.83
CA ALA A 76 -11.94 -7.61 6.84
C ALA A 76 -11.59 -6.85 5.55
N VAL A 77 -11.95 -7.38 4.38
CA VAL A 77 -11.76 -6.69 3.09
C VAL A 77 -12.55 -5.38 3.05
N SER A 78 -13.85 -5.42 3.38
CA SER A 78 -14.72 -4.23 3.29
C SER A 78 -14.32 -3.13 4.27
N VAL A 79 -13.80 -3.48 5.45
CA VAL A 79 -13.29 -2.53 6.44
C VAL A 79 -11.94 -1.96 5.99
N ALA A 80 -11.02 -2.79 5.49
CA ALA A 80 -9.73 -2.34 4.98
C ALA A 80 -9.86 -1.31 3.84
N GLU A 81 -10.81 -1.50 2.93
CA GLU A 81 -11.08 -0.54 1.84
C GLU A 81 -11.58 0.83 2.33
N ARG A 82 -12.18 0.89 3.54
CA ARG A 82 -12.80 2.09 4.11
C ARG A 82 -11.94 2.79 5.17
N LEU A 83 -10.89 2.14 5.67
CA LEU A 83 -10.03 2.68 6.72
C LEU A 83 -8.95 3.61 6.16
N ASP A 84 -9.25 4.90 6.07
CA ASP A 84 -8.27 5.90 5.60
C ASP A 84 -7.11 6.17 6.58
N ARG A 85 -7.23 5.73 7.84
CA ARG A 85 -6.19 5.89 8.88
C ARG A 85 -5.70 4.56 9.47
N GLY A 86 -5.93 3.46 8.74
CA GLY A 86 -5.46 2.14 9.11
C GLY A 86 -3.96 1.90 8.91
N ILE A 87 -3.55 0.65 9.13
CA ILE A 87 -2.17 0.20 8.90
C ILE A 87 -1.86 0.21 7.40
N GLY A 88 -2.83 -0.15 6.55
CA GLY A 88 -2.67 -0.09 5.09
C GLY A 88 -2.37 1.33 4.61
N ALA A 89 -3.09 2.31 5.16
CA ALA A 89 -2.82 3.72 4.89
C ALA A 89 -1.43 4.16 5.38
N ALA A 90 -0.96 3.66 6.53
CA ALA A 90 0.38 3.94 7.04
C ALA A 90 1.47 3.34 6.13
N LEU A 91 1.31 2.09 5.71
CA LEU A 91 2.22 1.40 4.80
C LEU A 91 2.30 2.10 3.44
N TYR A 92 1.15 2.49 2.89
CA TYR A 92 1.11 3.26 1.64
C TYR A 92 1.92 4.55 1.75
N ARG A 93 1.78 5.32 2.84
CA ARG A 93 2.57 6.55 3.06
C ARG A 93 4.07 6.26 3.13
N SER A 94 4.47 5.21 3.86
CA SER A 94 5.88 4.83 4.00
C SER A 94 6.50 4.38 2.68
N PHE A 95 5.81 3.55 1.90
CA PHE A 95 6.31 3.07 0.61
C PHE A 95 6.35 4.18 -0.44
N ARG A 96 5.35 5.07 -0.47
CA ARG A 96 5.36 6.23 -1.35
C ARG A 96 6.54 7.15 -1.05
N ALA A 97 6.83 7.40 0.23
CA ALA A 97 7.97 8.20 0.65
C ALA A 97 9.32 7.55 0.29
N ALA A 98 9.42 6.21 0.34
CA ALA A 98 10.63 5.50 -0.05
C ALA A 98 10.85 5.45 -1.59
N VAL A 99 9.78 5.47 -2.37
CA VAL A 99 9.83 5.45 -3.84
C VAL A 99 10.14 6.83 -4.44
N GLN A 100 9.79 7.92 -3.75
CA GLN A 100 10.15 9.27 -4.14
C GLN A 100 11.52 9.64 -3.53
N PRO A 101 12.57 9.95 -4.32
CA PRO A 101 13.79 10.50 -3.74
C PRO A 101 13.48 11.84 -3.04
N PRO A 102 14.17 12.18 -1.94
CA PRO A 102 13.94 13.44 -1.23
C PRO A 102 14.11 14.62 -2.21
N ALA A 103 13.04 15.38 -2.41
CA ALA A 103 13.07 16.61 -3.19
C ALA A 103 13.86 17.66 -2.39
N GLY A 104 15.19 17.67 -2.56
CA GLY A 104 16.05 18.53 -1.74
C GLY A 104 17.53 18.47 -2.08
N GLU A 105 17.91 18.21 -3.33
CA GLU A 105 19.28 18.46 -3.83
C GLU A 105 19.20 19.05 -5.24
N ALA A 106 18.49 20.18 -5.38
CA ALA A 106 18.57 21.04 -6.55
C ALA A 106 18.73 22.47 -6.05
N GLY A 107 19.99 22.88 -5.91
CA GLY A 107 20.37 24.24 -5.57
C GLY A 107 21.40 24.27 -4.46
N GLU A 108 22.65 24.47 -4.82
CA GLU A 108 23.32 25.75 -4.51
C GLU A 108 24.57 25.92 -5.40
N PRO A 109 25.07 27.18 -5.57
CA PRO A 109 25.76 27.68 -6.76
C PRO A 109 27.18 27.17 -7.01
#